data_AF-A0A2W5Z9A9-F1
#
_entry.id   AF-A0A2W5Z9A9-F1
#
_cell.length_a   1.000
_cell.length_b   1.000
_cell.length_c   1.000
_cell.angle_alpha   90.00
_cell.angle_beta   90.00
_cell.angle_gamma   90.00
#
_symmetry.space_group_name_H-M   'P 1'
#
loop_
_entity.id
_entity.type
_entity.pdbx_description
1 polymer ?
#
loop_
_entity_poly.entity_id
_entity_poly.type
_entity_poly.pdbx_seq_one_letter_code
_entity_poly.pdbx_strand_id
1 'polypeptide(L)'
;MIDTTEASSPAAGEETDSRSTPVNGGGRAVAQTVRRRAPAAGPAPSQMPRIVRPQGLPHAAAPIEPPAPDHHHLPGWVRRVHGQARPILADLLGNLSGESRDRFQKSVDTLIGGMSAGKFSLAWQYPKVIGDGMELFENHRRENAAQFQAQRALEQRRKKAGDGLREAGGRLAAEALARLNRSLRSATTAEEIDAVATEVGQAVTAARNNEERRRDREIDRTRSRIRKTLPRTAASAEPAETWQDVLRRFAETQAAD
;
A
#
# COMPACT_ATOMS: atom_id res chain seq x y z
N MET A 1 38.43 -36.49 -21.93
CA MET A 1 39.68 -37.23 -22.23
C MET A 1 39.72 -37.47 -23.72
N ILE A 2 40.91 -37.35 -24.33
CA ILE A 2 41.24 -37.15 -25.76
C ILE A 2 41.03 -35.70 -26.23
N ASP A 3 41.94 -35.03 -26.92
CA ASP A 3 43.40 -34.89 -26.82
C ASP A 3 43.76 -33.73 -27.77
N THR A 4 44.53 -32.78 -27.26
CA THR A 4 45.74 -32.18 -27.83
C THR A 4 45.94 -32.23 -29.36
N THR A 5 46.12 -31.08 -30.02
CA THR A 5 47.32 -30.83 -30.85
C THR A 5 47.57 -29.33 -31.08
N GLU A 6 48.78 -28.91 -30.70
CA GLU A 6 49.41 -27.61 -30.92
C GLU A 6 49.98 -27.45 -32.34
N ALA A 7 50.51 -26.23 -32.55
CA ALA A 7 51.71 -25.88 -33.32
C ALA A 7 51.50 -25.38 -34.76
N SER A 8 51.82 -24.10 -35.01
CA SER A 8 53.18 -23.70 -35.43
C SER A 8 53.23 -22.26 -35.95
N SER A 9 53.94 -21.41 -35.20
CA SER A 9 54.89 -20.43 -35.75
C SER A 9 56.12 -21.20 -36.28
N PRO A 10 56.99 -20.68 -37.18
CA PRO A 10 57.80 -19.47 -36.93
C PRO A 10 58.23 -18.67 -38.17
N ALA A 11 58.89 -17.51 -37.97
CA ALA A 11 60.20 -17.20 -38.56
C ALA A 11 60.66 -15.78 -38.18
N ALA A 12 61.82 -15.73 -37.53
CA ALA A 12 62.63 -14.56 -37.26
C ALA A 12 63.89 -14.59 -38.15
N GLY A 13 64.48 -13.42 -38.37
CA GLY A 13 65.80 -13.15 -38.97
C GLY A 13 65.82 -11.67 -39.37
N GLU A 14 66.46 -10.76 -38.64
CA GLU A 14 67.92 -10.46 -38.65
C GLU A 14 68.42 -10.32 -40.11
N GLU A 15 69.08 -9.25 -40.55
CA GLU A 15 70.09 -8.40 -39.92
C GLU A 15 70.37 -7.24 -40.91
N THR A 16 70.74 -6.04 -40.44
CA THR A 16 72.00 -5.36 -40.80
C THR A 16 72.01 -3.87 -40.43
N ASP A 17 73.15 -3.55 -39.82
CA ASP A 17 73.65 -2.33 -39.21
C ASP A 17 73.99 -1.22 -40.22
N SER A 18 73.92 0.05 -39.79
CA SER A 18 74.86 1.14 -40.16
C SER A 18 74.42 2.53 -39.66
N ARG A 19 74.95 2.88 -38.48
CA ARG A 19 75.48 4.19 -38.06
C ARG A 19 75.37 5.39 -39.05
N SER A 20 74.74 6.49 -38.62
CA SER A 20 75.19 7.88 -38.83
C SER A 20 74.38 8.92 -38.01
N THR A 21 75.10 9.94 -37.56
CA THR A 21 74.83 11.03 -36.60
C THR A 21 73.81 12.10 -37.04
N PRO A 22 73.37 13.03 -36.14
CA PRO A 22 72.15 13.82 -36.34
C PRO A 22 72.40 15.09 -37.16
N VAL A 23 71.42 15.48 -37.96
CA VAL A 23 71.33 16.81 -38.58
C VAL A 23 69.99 17.44 -38.22
N ASN A 24 70.11 18.58 -37.55
CA ASN A 24 69.05 19.53 -37.26
C ASN A 24 68.61 20.16 -38.59
N GLY A 25 67.34 20.05 -38.96
CA GLY A 25 66.81 20.63 -40.19
C GLY A 25 65.29 20.60 -40.21
N GLY A 26 64.67 21.75 -39.97
CA GLY A 26 63.22 21.92 -39.89
C GLY A 26 62.47 21.40 -41.12
N GLY A 27 61.56 20.45 -40.88
CA GLY A 27 60.64 19.91 -41.86
C GLY A 27 59.23 19.90 -41.27
N ARG A 28 58.45 20.90 -41.68
CA ARG A 28 57.04 21.16 -41.37
C ARG A 28 56.20 19.87 -41.25
N ALA A 29 55.68 19.59 -40.06
CA ALA A 29 54.74 18.49 -39.84
C ALA A 29 53.52 18.67 -40.74
N VAL A 30 53.39 17.81 -41.75
CA VAL A 30 52.17 17.70 -42.56
C VAL A 30 51.13 17.03 -41.65
N ALA A 31 50.34 17.87 -40.98
CA ALA A 31 49.20 17.43 -40.20
C ALA A 31 48.29 16.60 -41.11
N GLN A 32 48.18 15.30 -40.84
CA GLN A 32 47.07 14.50 -41.33
C GLN A 32 45.80 15.20 -40.87
N THR A 33 45.10 15.80 -41.83
CA THR A 33 43.76 16.33 -41.62
C THR A 33 42.86 15.14 -41.36
N VAL A 34 42.72 14.77 -40.09
CA VAL A 34 41.59 13.98 -39.61
C VAL A 34 40.38 14.79 -40.03
N ARG A 35 39.75 14.40 -41.15
CA ARG A 35 38.43 14.88 -41.53
C ARG A 35 37.52 14.51 -40.38
N ARG A 36 37.35 15.42 -39.41
CA ARG A 36 36.25 15.38 -38.46
C ARG A 36 35.00 15.33 -39.33
N ARG A 37 34.40 14.14 -39.44
CA ARG A 37 33.04 13.97 -39.96
C ARG A 37 32.21 15.02 -39.22
N ALA A 38 31.63 15.96 -39.96
CA ALA A 38 30.63 16.85 -39.41
C ALA A 38 29.60 15.99 -38.66
N PRO A 39 29.17 16.38 -37.44
CA PRO A 39 28.17 15.62 -36.72
C PRO A 39 26.94 15.50 -37.62
N ALA A 40 26.46 14.26 -37.77
CA ALA A 40 25.32 13.91 -38.60
C ALA A 40 24.17 14.91 -38.39
N ALA A 41 23.62 15.41 -39.51
CA ALA A 41 22.52 16.37 -39.57
C ALA A 41 21.39 16.03 -38.58
N GLY A 42 21.41 16.67 -37.41
CA GLY A 42 20.50 16.41 -36.32
C GLY A 42 20.57 17.54 -35.28
N PRO A 43 19.52 17.70 -34.47
CA PRO A 43 19.46 18.76 -33.48
C PRO A 43 20.63 18.65 -32.49
N ALA A 44 21.12 19.80 -32.02
CA ALA A 44 22.14 19.84 -30.99
C ALA A 44 21.64 19.13 -29.72
N PRO A 45 22.51 18.51 -28.90
CA PRO A 45 22.10 17.80 -27.69
C PRO A 45 21.33 18.69 -26.70
N SER A 46 21.62 20.00 -26.65
CA SER A 46 20.89 20.98 -25.84
C SER A 46 19.47 21.25 -26.34
N GLN A 47 19.20 20.99 -27.61
CA GLN A 47 17.88 21.17 -28.20
C GLN A 47 17.00 19.94 -27.96
N MET A 48 17.58 18.74 -27.82
CA MET A 48 16.89 17.45 -27.65
C MET A 48 15.91 17.43 -26.46
N PRO A 49 14.85 16.60 -26.52
CA PRO A 49 13.91 16.50 -25.41
C PRO A 49 14.65 15.92 -24.19
N ARG A 50 14.57 16.63 -23.06
CA ARG A 50 15.21 16.19 -21.83
C ARG A 50 14.38 15.07 -21.19
N ILE A 51 14.75 13.83 -21.45
CA ILE A 51 14.15 12.67 -20.80
C ILE A 51 14.85 12.43 -19.45
N VAL A 52 14.09 12.56 -18.37
CA VAL A 52 14.55 12.29 -17.00
C VAL A 52 13.58 11.31 -16.37
N ARG A 53 14.09 10.36 -15.58
CA ARG A 53 13.24 9.46 -14.79
C ARG A 53 12.38 10.30 -13.83
N PRO A 54 11.04 10.13 -13.84
CA PRO A 54 10.17 10.75 -12.84
C PRO A 54 10.55 10.32 -11.42
N GLN A 55 10.49 11.26 -10.47
CA GLN A 55 10.72 10.91 -9.06
C GLN A 55 9.61 9.96 -8.58
N GLY A 56 9.99 8.96 -7.78
CA GLY A 56 9.03 8.01 -7.20
C GLY A 56 8.62 6.85 -8.11
N LEU A 57 9.10 6.78 -9.36
CA LEU A 57 8.94 5.60 -10.22
C LEU A 57 9.93 4.49 -9.80
N PRO A 58 9.47 3.37 -9.20
CA PRO A 58 10.33 2.24 -8.89
C PRO A 58 10.74 1.49 -10.16
N HIS A 59 11.83 0.73 -10.08
CA HIS A 59 12.15 -0.26 -11.11
C HIS A 59 11.14 -1.40 -11.03
N ALA A 60 10.57 -1.79 -12.18
CA ALA A 60 9.60 -2.88 -12.20
C ALA A 60 10.29 -4.21 -11.89
N ALA A 61 9.62 -5.08 -11.13
CA ALA A 61 10.12 -6.44 -10.89
C ALA A 61 10.14 -7.28 -12.18
N ALA A 62 9.19 -7.00 -13.09
CA ALA A 62 9.12 -7.59 -14.42
C ALA A 62 8.90 -6.46 -15.44
N PRO A 63 9.97 -5.77 -15.90
CA PRO A 63 9.86 -4.71 -16.89
C PRO A 63 9.39 -5.28 -18.22
N ILE A 64 8.50 -4.56 -18.90
CA ILE A 64 7.97 -4.95 -20.21
C ILE A 64 8.69 -4.12 -21.27
N GLU A 65 9.45 -4.76 -22.15
CA GLU A 65 10.21 -4.02 -23.15
C GLU A 65 9.29 -3.39 -24.21
N PRO A 66 9.26 -2.05 -24.35
CA PRO A 66 8.53 -1.42 -25.43
C PRO A 66 9.24 -1.70 -26.76
N PRO A 67 8.49 -1.77 -27.88
CA PRO A 67 9.10 -1.98 -29.19
C PRO A 67 10.08 -0.86 -29.55
N ALA A 68 11.13 -1.19 -30.29
CA ALA A 68 12.01 -0.16 -30.85
C ALA A 68 11.35 0.45 -32.11
N PRO A 69 11.49 1.76 -32.35
CA PRO A 69 11.08 2.34 -33.62
C PRO A 69 11.90 1.74 -34.75
N ASP A 70 11.22 1.23 -35.78
CA ASP A 70 11.85 0.62 -36.96
C ASP A 70 11.53 1.43 -38.21
N HIS A 71 12.55 2.07 -38.78
CA HIS A 71 12.46 2.80 -40.03
C HIS A 71 13.81 2.78 -40.72
N HIS A 72 13.83 2.54 -42.04
CA HIS A 72 15.06 2.41 -42.84
C HIS A 72 16.01 3.61 -42.70
N HIS A 73 15.44 4.82 -42.60
CA HIS A 73 16.16 6.07 -42.35
C HIS A 73 15.97 6.66 -40.94
N LEU A 74 15.83 5.83 -39.90
CA LEU A 74 15.65 6.33 -38.54
C LEU A 74 16.83 7.21 -38.11
N PRO A 75 16.63 8.52 -37.84
CA PRO A 75 17.71 9.42 -37.47
C PRO A 75 18.39 8.97 -36.19
N GLY A 76 19.72 9.05 -36.13
CA GLY A 76 20.48 8.64 -34.95
C GLY A 76 20.08 9.38 -33.67
N TRP A 77 19.57 10.61 -33.80
CA TRP A 77 19.05 11.38 -32.68
C TRP A 77 17.79 10.76 -32.06
N VAL A 78 16.89 10.19 -32.88
CA VAL A 78 15.68 9.48 -32.41
C VAL A 78 16.07 8.21 -31.66
N ARG A 79 17.04 7.45 -32.18
CA ARG A 79 17.56 6.24 -31.51
C ARG A 79 18.10 6.56 -30.12
N ARG A 80 18.83 7.67 -29.96
CA ARG A 80 19.33 8.12 -28.64
C ARG A 80 18.20 8.48 -27.69
N VAL A 81 17.23 9.28 -28.16
CA VAL A 81 16.07 9.68 -27.36
C VAL A 81 15.25 8.46 -26.94
N HIS A 82 14.98 7.52 -27.86
CA HIS A 82 14.33 6.26 -27.52
C HIS A 82 15.13 5.45 -26.50
N GLY A 83 16.46 5.35 -26.65
CA GLY A 83 17.33 4.67 -25.69
C GLY A 83 17.26 5.25 -24.27
N GLN A 84 17.02 6.57 -24.15
CA GLN A 84 16.80 7.23 -22.87
C GLN A 84 15.39 6.96 -22.31
N ALA A 85 14.35 6.96 -23.16
CA ALA A 85 12.97 6.72 -22.75
C ALA A 85 12.67 5.26 -22.42
N ARG A 86 13.26 4.31 -23.17
CA ARG A 86 12.99 2.87 -23.10
C ARG A 86 12.96 2.30 -21.67
N PRO A 87 13.98 2.50 -20.81
CA PRO A 87 13.95 1.94 -19.46
C PRO A 87 12.81 2.51 -18.60
N ILE A 88 12.47 3.80 -18.78
CA ILE A 88 11.39 4.45 -18.04
C ILE A 88 10.03 3.90 -18.49
N LEU A 89 9.83 3.76 -19.81
CA LEU A 89 8.61 3.18 -20.37
C LEU A 89 8.46 1.71 -19.96
N ALA A 90 9.55 0.95 -19.94
CA ALA A 90 9.52 -0.46 -19.56
C ALA A 90 9.10 -0.67 -18.10
N ASP A 91 9.62 0.18 -17.20
CA ASP A 91 9.21 0.17 -15.80
C ASP A 91 7.76 0.62 -15.60
N LEU A 92 7.31 1.64 -16.33
CA LEU A 92 5.91 2.08 -16.26
C LEU A 92 4.97 0.96 -16.73
N LEU A 93 5.27 0.30 -17.86
CA LEU A 93 4.48 -0.83 -18.35
C LEU A 93 4.51 -2.03 -17.39
N GLY A 94 5.66 -2.32 -16.79
CA GLY A 94 5.80 -3.42 -15.83
C GLY A 94 5.12 -3.19 -14.48
N ASN A 95 4.99 -1.92 -14.05
CA ASN A 95 4.32 -1.57 -12.79
C ASN A 95 2.82 -1.32 -12.92
N LEU A 96 2.31 -1.12 -14.14
CA LEU A 96 0.88 -0.99 -14.42
C LEU A 96 0.23 -2.36 -14.63
N SER A 97 -1.05 -2.48 -14.29
CA SER A 97 -1.83 -3.70 -14.51
C SER A 97 -3.23 -3.41 -15.06
N GLY A 98 -3.86 -4.44 -15.63
CA GLY A 98 -5.21 -4.37 -16.18
C GLY A 98 -5.39 -3.29 -17.24
N GLU A 99 -6.50 -2.56 -17.15
CA GLU A 99 -6.89 -1.57 -18.16
C GLU A 99 -5.89 -0.39 -18.25
N SER A 100 -5.32 0.06 -17.13
CA SER A 100 -4.34 1.16 -17.12
C SER A 100 -3.08 0.79 -17.90
N ARG A 101 -2.63 -0.46 -17.81
CA ARG A 101 -1.52 -0.98 -18.62
C ARG A 101 -1.88 -0.99 -20.09
N ASP A 102 -3.04 -1.51 -20.45
CA ASP A 102 -3.46 -1.64 -21.84
C ASP A 102 -3.65 -0.26 -22.51
N ARG A 103 -4.21 0.72 -21.77
CA ARG A 103 -4.32 2.11 -22.22
C ARG A 103 -2.93 2.73 -22.44
N PHE A 104 -2.00 2.53 -21.51
CA PHE A 104 -0.64 3.06 -21.63
C PHE A 104 0.14 2.41 -22.77
N GLN A 105 0.06 1.08 -22.90
CA GLN A 105 0.66 0.32 -24.00
C GLN A 105 0.19 0.84 -25.37
N LYS A 106 -1.12 1.07 -25.55
CA LYS A 106 -1.65 1.66 -26.79
C LYS A 106 -1.05 3.04 -27.10
N SER A 107 -0.85 3.88 -26.08
CA SER A 107 -0.21 5.19 -26.25
C SER A 107 1.25 5.05 -26.70
N VAL A 108 1.99 4.14 -26.06
CA VAL A 108 3.38 3.81 -26.40
C VAL A 108 3.49 3.24 -27.82
N ASP A 109 2.62 2.30 -28.19
CA ASP A 109 2.58 1.70 -29.53
C ASP A 109 2.22 2.71 -30.61
N THR A 110 1.26 3.60 -30.33
CA THR A 110 0.88 4.69 -31.25
C THR A 110 2.06 5.63 -31.50
N LEU A 111 2.78 5.98 -30.43
CA LEU A 111 3.97 6.83 -30.51
C LEU A 111 5.07 6.17 -31.36
N ILE A 112 5.42 4.93 -31.03
CA ILE A 112 6.49 4.17 -31.70
C ILE A 112 6.12 3.83 -33.14
N GLY A 113 4.87 3.43 -33.39
CA GLY A 113 4.34 3.18 -34.72
C GLY A 113 4.39 4.43 -35.59
N GLY A 114 4.06 5.61 -35.03
CA GLY A 114 4.18 6.88 -35.74
C GLY A 114 5.63 7.22 -36.14
N MET A 115 6.61 6.96 -35.27
CA MET A 115 8.03 7.13 -35.60
C MET A 115 8.50 6.11 -36.63
N SER A 116 8.04 4.86 -36.53
CA SER A 116 8.32 3.79 -37.48
C SER A 116 7.71 4.06 -38.86
N ALA A 117 6.65 4.87 -38.92
CA ALA A 117 6.06 5.38 -40.16
C ALA A 117 6.75 6.67 -40.68
N GLY A 118 7.85 7.11 -40.08
CA GLY A 118 8.65 8.25 -40.54
C GLY A 118 8.34 9.59 -39.86
N LYS A 119 7.37 9.65 -38.92
CA LYS A 119 7.05 10.89 -38.17
C LYS A 119 7.99 11.07 -36.99
N PHE A 120 9.28 11.34 -37.26
CA PHE A 120 10.32 11.41 -36.24
C PHE A 120 10.14 12.52 -35.20
N SER A 121 9.39 13.58 -35.54
CA SER A 121 9.03 14.64 -34.59
C SER A 121 8.19 14.14 -33.41
N LEU A 122 7.57 12.97 -33.51
CA LEU A 122 6.88 12.35 -32.37
C LEU A 122 7.82 12.01 -31.22
N ALA A 123 9.12 11.82 -31.47
CA ALA A 123 10.11 11.61 -30.41
C ALA A 123 10.15 12.75 -29.37
N TRP A 124 9.70 13.96 -29.73
CA TRP A 124 9.55 15.06 -28.77
C TRP A 124 8.44 14.85 -27.74
N GLN A 125 7.53 13.90 -27.98
CA GLN A 125 6.41 13.60 -27.09
C GLN A 125 6.76 12.59 -25.99
N TYR A 126 7.96 11.98 -26.00
CA TYR A 126 8.36 11.03 -24.96
C TYR A 126 8.20 11.58 -23.53
N PRO A 127 8.62 12.82 -23.19
CA PRO A 127 8.41 13.37 -21.85
C PRO A 127 6.93 13.45 -21.46
N LYS A 128 6.05 13.81 -22.41
CA LYS A 128 4.61 13.87 -22.18
C LYS A 128 4.04 12.47 -21.90
N VAL A 129 4.34 11.50 -22.76
CA VAL A 129 3.87 10.11 -22.59
C VAL A 129 4.37 9.51 -21.27
N ILE A 130 5.63 9.78 -20.89
CA ILE A 130 6.17 9.38 -19.59
C ILE A 130 5.39 10.04 -18.44
N GLY A 131 5.05 11.32 -18.56
CA GLY A 131 4.22 12.04 -17.59
C GLY A 131 2.83 11.43 -17.44
N ASP A 132 2.12 11.22 -18.56
CA ASP A 132 0.80 10.60 -18.59
C ASP A 132 0.83 9.18 -17.96
N GLY A 133 1.88 8.40 -18.25
CA GLY A 133 2.11 7.08 -17.64
C GLY A 133 2.36 7.14 -16.14
N MET A 134 3.08 8.16 -15.67
CA MET A 134 3.32 8.38 -14.24
C MET A 134 2.03 8.75 -13.51
N GLU A 135 1.18 9.59 -14.09
CA GLU A 135 -0.13 9.92 -13.51
C GLU A 135 -1.02 8.67 -13.38
N LEU A 136 -1.04 7.81 -14.41
CA LEU A 136 -1.74 6.53 -14.34
C LEU A 136 -1.18 5.62 -13.24
N PHE A 137 0.13 5.57 -13.08
CA PHE A 137 0.78 4.80 -12.03
C PHE A 137 0.44 5.32 -10.64
N GLU A 138 0.46 6.64 -10.44
CA GLU A 138 0.09 7.24 -9.16
C GLU A 138 -1.38 7.00 -8.81
N ASN A 139 -2.29 7.13 -9.78
CA ASN A 139 -3.70 6.84 -9.58
C ASN A 139 -3.90 5.37 -9.20
N HIS A 140 -3.28 4.44 -9.93
CA HIS A 140 -3.31 3.01 -9.62
C HIS A 140 -2.77 2.72 -8.20
N ARG A 141 -1.68 3.38 -7.81
CA ARG A 141 -1.13 3.26 -6.45
C ARG A 141 -2.09 3.78 -5.38
N ARG A 142 -2.74 4.93 -5.61
CA ARG A 142 -3.71 5.53 -4.67
C ARG A 142 -4.95 4.65 -4.54
N GLU A 143 -5.45 4.11 -5.64
CA GLU A 143 -6.58 3.16 -5.65
C GLU A 143 -6.27 1.89 -4.85
N ASN A 144 -5.11 1.27 -5.10
CA ASN A 144 -4.68 0.09 -4.35
C ASN A 144 -4.51 0.39 -2.86
N ALA A 145 -3.95 1.55 -2.51
CA ALA A 145 -3.82 1.99 -1.12
C ALA A 145 -5.20 2.18 -0.46
N ALA A 146 -6.16 2.79 -1.16
CA ALA A 146 -7.52 2.98 -0.67
C ALA A 146 -8.25 1.64 -0.47
N GLN A 147 -8.12 0.69 -1.40
CA GLN A 147 -8.67 -0.65 -1.26
C GLN A 147 -8.08 -1.38 -0.04
N PHE A 148 -6.76 -1.31 0.15
CA PHE A 148 -6.10 -1.94 1.28
C PHE A 148 -6.50 -1.31 2.62
N GLN A 149 -6.67 0.02 2.67
CA GLN A 149 -7.19 0.71 3.84
C GLN A 149 -8.64 0.30 4.13
N ALA A 150 -9.49 0.21 3.11
CA ALA A 150 -10.88 -0.25 3.25
C ALA A 150 -10.95 -1.69 3.78
N GLN A 151 -10.12 -2.59 3.25
CA GLN A 151 -10.01 -3.98 3.74
C GLN A 151 -9.56 -4.03 5.19
N ARG A 152 -8.50 -3.30 5.56
CA ARG A 152 -8.05 -3.21 6.96
C ARG A 152 -9.13 -2.68 7.89
N ALA A 153 -9.91 -1.68 7.46
CA ALA A 153 -11.01 -1.14 8.25
C ALA A 153 -12.10 -2.19 8.50
N LEU A 154 -12.47 -2.97 7.47
CA LEU A 154 -13.41 -4.09 7.60
C LEU A 154 -12.87 -5.19 8.54
N GLU A 155 -11.61 -5.56 8.42
CA GLU A 155 -10.97 -6.54 9.30
C GLU A 155 -10.95 -6.09 10.76
N GLN A 156 -10.64 -4.81 11.02
CA GLN A 156 -10.68 -4.23 12.36
C GLN A 156 -12.09 -4.25 12.94
N ARG A 157 -13.11 -3.92 12.15
CA ARG A 157 -14.52 -4.03 12.57
C ARG A 157 -14.90 -5.47 12.89
N ARG A 158 -14.55 -6.42 12.01
CA ARG A 158 -14.82 -7.84 12.23
C ARG A 158 -14.13 -8.36 13.50
N LYS A 159 -12.89 -7.95 13.75
CA LYS A 159 -12.16 -8.26 14.99
C LYS A 159 -12.90 -7.72 16.21
N LYS A 160 -13.29 -6.45 16.21
CA LYS A 160 -14.02 -5.81 17.31
C LYS A 160 -15.36 -6.49 17.60
N ALA A 161 -16.14 -6.81 16.55
CA ALA A 161 -17.39 -7.54 16.69
C ALA A 161 -17.17 -8.96 17.24
N GLY A 162 -16.12 -9.65 16.78
CA GLY A 162 -15.73 -10.97 17.29
C GLY A 162 -15.28 -10.95 18.75
N ASP A 163 -14.54 -9.92 19.16
CA ASP A 163 -14.14 -9.73 20.55
C ASP A 163 -15.36 -9.43 21.44
N GLY A 164 -16.31 -8.61 20.98
CA GLY A 164 -17.58 -8.38 21.66
C GLY A 164 -18.42 -9.65 21.81
N LEU A 165 -18.45 -10.53 20.79
CA LEU A 165 -19.07 -11.85 20.89
C LEU A 165 -18.40 -12.75 21.91
N ARG A 166 -17.07 -12.72 21.99
CA ARG A 166 -16.31 -13.52 22.96
C ARG A 166 -16.57 -13.04 24.39
N GLU A 167 -16.62 -11.73 24.61
CA GLU A 167 -16.97 -11.14 25.91
C GLU A 167 -18.42 -11.45 26.33
N ALA A 168 -19.35 -11.41 25.37
CA ALA A 168 -20.75 -11.77 25.60
C ALA A 168 -20.97 -13.27 25.87
N GLY A 169 -19.96 -14.11 25.58
CA GLY A 169 -20.02 -15.57 25.65
C GLY A 169 -20.49 -16.13 26.99
N GLY A 170 -20.18 -15.45 28.10
CA GLY A 170 -20.60 -15.87 29.44
C GLY A 170 -22.05 -15.50 29.81
N ARG A 171 -22.70 -14.60 29.06
CA ARG A 171 -24.04 -14.06 29.39
C ARG A 171 -25.12 -14.50 28.41
N LEU A 172 -24.74 -14.78 27.17
CA LEU A 172 -25.66 -15.17 26.11
C LEU A 172 -25.86 -16.69 26.08
N ALA A 173 -27.04 -17.11 25.63
CA ALA A 173 -27.32 -18.52 25.35
C ALA A 173 -26.44 -19.03 24.19
N ALA A 174 -26.03 -20.30 24.27
CA ALA A 174 -25.15 -20.92 23.27
C ALA A 174 -25.71 -20.85 21.84
N GLU A 175 -27.02 -21.00 21.66
CA GLU A 175 -27.68 -20.90 20.35
C GLU A 175 -27.61 -19.47 19.77
N ALA A 176 -27.83 -18.45 20.61
CA ALA A 176 -27.72 -17.06 20.20
C ALA A 176 -26.29 -16.70 19.78
N LEU A 177 -25.30 -17.16 20.54
CA LEU A 177 -23.88 -17.01 20.20
C LEU A 177 -23.52 -17.71 18.89
N ALA A 178 -24.01 -18.93 18.67
CA ALA A 178 -23.75 -19.68 17.44
C ALA A 178 -24.35 -18.99 16.21
N ARG A 179 -25.58 -18.47 16.32
CA ARG A 179 -26.24 -17.70 15.26
C ARG A 179 -25.47 -16.42 14.93
N LEU A 180 -25.12 -15.62 15.94
CA LEU A 180 -24.39 -14.36 15.73
C LEU A 180 -22.98 -14.58 15.18
N ASN A 181 -22.29 -15.64 15.61
CA ASN A 181 -20.99 -16.03 15.03
C ASN A 181 -21.12 -16.43 13.56
N ARG A 182 -22.20 -17.12 13.17
CA ARG A 182 -22.47 -17.45 11.77
C ARG A 182 -22.72 -16.19 10.96
N SER A 183 -23.54 -15.26 11.46
CA SER A 183 -23.82 -13.97 10.82
C SER A 183 -22.54 -13.12 10.64
N LEU A 184 -21.67 -13.08 11.65
CA LEU A 184 -20.40 -12.35 11.56
C LEU A 184 -19.46 -12.93 10.49
N ARG A 185 -19.46 -14.26 10.32
CA ARG A 185 -18.65 -14.94 9.29
C ARG A 185 -19.18 -14.68 7.88
N SER A 186 -20.49 -14.58 7.71
CA SER A 186 -21.11 -14.28 6.42
C SER A 186 -21.11 -12.79 6.06
N ALA A 187 -20.92 -11.90 7.04
CA ALA A 187 -20.90 -10.45 6.81
C ALA A 187 -19.69 -10.04 5.95
N THR A 188 -19.97 -9.39 4.82
CA THR A 188 -19.00 -8.90 3.83
C THR A 188 -18.90 -7.38 3.81
N THR A 189 -19.95 -6.67 4.26
CA THR A 189 -19.97 -5.20 4.30
C THR A 189 -19.77 -4.65 5.72
N ALA A 190 -19.46 -3.36 5.78
CA ALA A 190 -19.33 -2.65 7.04
C ALA A 190 -20.66 -2.59 7.80
N GLU A 191 -21.78 -2.35 7.11
CA GLU A 191 -23.10 -2.27 7.76
C GLU A 191 -23.52 -3.63 8.33
N GLU A 192 -23.23 -4.73 7.63
CA GLU A 192 -23.55 -6.08 8.10
C GLU A 192 -22.78 -6.41 9.39
N ILE A 193 -21.49 -6.05 9.45
CA ILE A 193 -20.68 -6.25 10.67
C ILE A 193 -21.21 -5.40 11.82
N ASP A 194 -21.57 -4.15 11.56
CA ASP A 194 -22.09 -3.23 12.59
C ASP A 194 -23.49 -3.64 13.07
N ALA A 195 -24.33 -4.21 12.19
CA ALA A 195 -25.61 -4.78 12.55
C ALA A 195 -25.45 -5.95 13.52
N VAL A 196 -24.49 -6.85 13.26
CA VAL A 196 -24.17 -7.96 14.18
C VAL A 196 -23.66 -7.43 15.51
N ALA A 197 -22.76 -6.43 15.50
CA ALA A 197 -22.27 -5.82 16.74
C ALA A 197 -23.40 -5.16 17.56
N THR A 198 -24.34 -4.51 16.89
CA THR A 198 -25.53 -3.91 17.52
C THR A 198 -26.44 -4.98 18.13
N GLU A 199 -26.67 -6.07 17.40
CA GLU A 199 -27.49 -7.18 17.86
C GLU A 199 -26.87 -7.88 19.09
N VAL A 200 -25.54 -8.02 19.12
CA VAL A 200 -24.80 -8.50 20.31
C VAL A 200 -25.06 -7.57 21.51
N GLY A 201 -24.92 -6.25 21.32
CA GLY A 201 -25.16 -5.27 22.38
C GLY A 201 -26.59 -5.32 22.93
N GLN A 202 -27.57 -5.44 22.04
CA GLN A 202 -28.99 -5.59 22.41
C GLN A 202 -29.23 -6.88 23.18
N ALA A 203 -28.68 -8.01 22.71
CA ALA A 203 -28.82 -9.31 23.37
C ALA A 203 -28.19 -9.32 24.77
N VAL A 204 -27.00 -8.73 24.92
CA VAL A 204 -26.32 -8.61 26.23
C VAL A 204 -27.13 -7.73 27.18
N THR A 205 -27.66 -6.61 26.70
CA THR A 205 -28.49 -5.71 27.50
C THR A 205 -29.77 -6.41 27.96
N ALA A 206 -30.42 -7.16 27.06
CA ALA A 206 -31.60 -7.95 27.40
C ALA A 206 -31.30 -9.04 28.44
N ALA A 207 -30.16 -9.74 28.29
CA ALA A 207 -29.73 -10.76 29.25
C ALA A 207 -29.49 -10.15 30.64
N ARG A 208 -28.80 -9.00 30.70
CA ARG A 208 -28.57 -8.26 31.95
C ARG A 208 -29.87 -7.85 32.63
N ASN A 209 -30.80 -7.26 31.87
CA ASN A 209 -32.09 -6.83 32.42
C ASN A 209 -32.93 -8.01 32.95
N ASN A 210 -32.85 -9.18 32.32
CA ASN A 210 -33.52 -10.37 32.80
C ASN A 210 -32.89 -10.93 34.08
N GLU A 211 -31.56 -10.89 34.19
CA GLU A 211 -30.83 -11.27 35.40
C GLU A 211 -31.19 -10.34 36.57
N GLU A 212 -31.23 -9.03 36.33
CA GLU A 212 -31.60 -8.02 37.33
C GLU A 212 -33.03 -8.22 37.83
N ARG A 213 -34.01 -8.39 36.91
CA ARG A 213 -35.39 -8.71 37.30
C ARG A 213 -35.51 -10.01 38.10
N ARG A 214 -34.66 -11.01 37.80
CA ARG A 214 -34.63 -12.27 38.57
C ARG A 214 -34.12 -12.02 39.98
N ARG A 215 -33.04 -11.24 40.13
CA ARG A 215 -32.49 -10.82 41.42
C ARG A 215 -33.52 -10.02 42.23
N ASP A 216 -34.22 -9.07 41.62
CA ASP A 216 -35.25 -8.27 42.30
C ASP A 216 -36.39 -9.15 42.84
N ARG A 217 -36.89 -10.10 42.03
CA ARG A 217 -37.91 -11.07 42.47
C ARG A 217 -37.41 -11.94 43.63
N GLU A 218 -36.14 -12.32 43.62
CA GLU A 218 -35.53 -13.10 44.70
C GLU A 218 -35.38 -12.29 45.99
N ILE A 219 -34.96 -11.02 45.87
CA ILE A 219 -34.92 -10.07 46.97
C ILE A 219 -36.32 -9.89 47.56
N ASP A 220 -37.35 -9.70 46.73
CA ASP A 220 -38.73 -9.52 47.20
C ASP A 220 -39.29 -10.78 47.86
N ARG A 221 -39.00 -11.98 47.33
CA ARG A 221 -39.34 -13.24 48.00
C ARG A 221 -38.66 -13.36 49.37
N THR A 222 -37.39 -12.96 49.45
CA THR A 222 -36.62 -12.99 50.70
C THR A 222 -37.16 -11.99 51.70
N ARG A 223 -37.45 -10.75 51.27
CA ARG A 223 -38.11 -9.71 52.08
C ARG A 223 -39.48 -10.17 52.58
N SER A 224 -40.28 -10.80 51.73
CA SER A 224 -41.60 -11.35 52.10
C SER A 224 -41.46 -12.47 53.14
N ARG A 225 -40.49 -13.38 52.97
CA ARG A 225 -40.20 -14.43 53.95
C ARG A 225 -39.80 -13.83 55.29
N ILE A 226 -38.86 -12.88 55.30
CA ILE A 226 -38.44 -12.15 56.51
C ILE A 226 -39.64 -11.49 57.20
N ARG A 227 -40.50 -10.78 56.46
CA ARG A 227 -41.72 -10.16 57.03
C ARG A 227 -42.69 -11.18 57.63
N LYS A 228 -42.82 -12.37 57.02
CA LYS A 228 -43.70 -13.44 57.54
C LYS A 228 -43.13 -14.14 58.76
N THR A 229 -41.80 -14.26 58.85
CA THR A 229 -41.11 -14.90 59.98
C THR A 229 -40.78 -13.93 61.11
N LEU A 230 -40.86 -12.61 60.87
CA LEU A 230 -40.74 -11.63 61.95
C LEU A 230 -41.97 -11.75 62.87
N PRO A 231 -41.78 -11.93 64.19
CA PRO A 231 -42.88 -12.03 65.13
C PRO A 231 -43.72 -10.75 65.11
N ARG A 232 -45.04 -10.90 65.12
CA ARG A 232 -46.00 -9.78 64.99
C ARG A 232 -45.88 -8.75 66.12
N THR A 233 -45.26 -9.11 67.24
CA THR A 233 -44.91 -8.24 68.37
C THR A 233 -43.79 -7.24 68.05
N ALA A 234 -42.93 -7.49 67.05
CA ALA A 234 -41.92 -6.51 66.61
C ALA A 234 -42.50 -5.42 65.69
N ALA A 235 -43.66 -5.68 65.06
CA ALA A 235 -44.37 -4.70 64.24
C ALA A 235 -45.37 -3.84 65.05
N SER A 236 -45.60 -4.20 66.32
CA SER A 236 -46.51 -3.53 67.24
C SER A 236 -45.84 -3.14 68.57
N ALA A 237 -44.52 -3.28 68.67
CA ALA A 237 -43.74 -2.56 69.65
C ALA A 237 -43.87 -1.06 69.32
N GLU A 238 -44.15 -0.23 70.33
CA GLU A 238 -44.11 1.23 70.20
C GLU A 238 -42.88 1.66 69.39
N PRO A 239 -42.98 2.71 68.55
CA PRO A 239 -41.86 3.10 67.71
C PRO A 239 -40.62 3.28 68.59
N ALA A 240 -39.64 2.39 68.43
CA ALA A 240 -38.39 2.48 69.16
C ALA A 240 -37.82 3.87 68.90
N GLU A 241 -37.39 4.56 69.97
CA GLU A 241 -36.80 5.90 69.91
C GLU A 241 -35.89 5.98 68.67
N THR A 242 -36.21 6.88 67.75
CA THR A 242 -35.41 6.98 66.53
C THR A 242 -34.02 7.48 66.92
N TRP A 243 -32.99 7.14 66.14
CA TRP A 243 -31.63 7.64 66.40
C TRP A 243 -31.59 9.19 66.46
N GLN A 244 -32.54 9.87 65.80
CA GLN A 244 -32.72 11.31 65.91
C GLN A 244 -33.26 11.76 67.28
N ASP A 245 -34.15 10.98 67.90
CA ASP A 245 -34.64 11.25 69.25
C ASP A 245 -33.55 10.99 70.30
N VAL A 246 -32.72 9.95 70.10
CA VAL A 246 -31.53 9.69 70.93
C VAL A 246 -30.53 10.85 70.84
N LEU A 247 -30.28 11.38 69.64
CA LEU A 247 -29.40 12.54 69.45
C LEU A 247 -30.00 13.82 70.03
N ARG A 248 -31.31 14.03 69.91
CA ARG A 248 -32.00 15.19 70.49
C ARG A 248 -31.92 15.15 72.01
N ARG A 249 -32.20 14.00 72.62
CA ARG A 249 -32.06 13.78 74.06
C ARG A 249 -30.62 13.99 74.52
N PHE A 250 -29.63 13.50 73.78
CA PHE A 250 -28.22 13.74 74.10
C PHE A 250 -27.87 15.23 74.05
N ALA A 251 -28.36 15.96 73.04
CA ALA A 251 -28.17 17.41 72.94
C ALA A 251 -28.89 18.17 74.08
N GLU A 252 -30.10 17.77 74.45
CA GLU A 252 -30.85 18.34 75.57
C GLU A 252 -30.16 18.07 76.91
N THR A 253 -29.53 16.90 77.07
CA THR A 253 -28.78 16.56 78.29
C THR A 253 -27.48 17.35 78.39
N GLN A 254 -26.79 17.58 77.28
CA GLN A 254 -25.59 18.42 77.21
C GLN A 254 -25.85 19.92 77.35
N ALA A 255 -27.08 20.37 77.10
CA ALA A 255 -27.49 21.77 77.28
C ALA A 255 -28.02 22.08 78.69
N ALA A 256 -28.25 21.05 79.51
CA ALA A 256 -28.72 21.15 80.88
C ALA A 256 -27.59 21.05 81.93
N ASP A 257 -26.38 20.72 81.50
CA ASP A 257 -25.10 20.88 82.22
C ASP A 257 -24.44 22.22 81.84
#